data_AF-A0A9E0MG65-F1
#
_entry.id   AF-A0A9E0MG65-F1
#
_cell.length_a   1.000
_cell.length_b   1.000
_cell.length_c   1.000
_cell.angle_alpha   90.00
_cell.angle_beta   90.00
_cell.angle_gamma   90.00
#
_symmetry.space_group_name_H-M   'P 1'
#
loop_
_entity.id
_entity.type
_entity.pdbx_description
1 polymer ?
#
loop_
_entity_poly.entity_id
_entity_poly.type
_entity_poly.pdbx_seq_one_letter_code
_entity_poly.pdbx_strand_id
1 'polypeptide(L)'
;RECPSGAISAGPKLMYNGYEIWKSDAEKCTRYRITNAAGAMCGRCMKTCPWNLEGLFAESGFRWLAMNLPQSARMLAELDDRLDNGSINPVKKWWWDLELDRMSGRYVQAAQVNQRGLQKDLKLQYEEQSLAVYPADRMPPPYPVTFVANREEGIERYRNMLTPAQHKARIAAGDTENLVPQFTLPEGEPPVFPVVLQRRQEMAEGVAKYEFATVDGSPLPPFDAGAHIDIVIAPEYQRQYSLAGDPADRSKYVLGVLREPMESGGRGGSLLMHRAFREGRMVFITKPTNHFPLYEDASVSLLFAGGIGVTPMIAMAHRLHALGKPFVLHYSAASRGSAGFLDDLSQMPWHAKVFYHFKDEGQRADLPALLPDYPLGAHVYTCGAPRYMDGVFEAALAKGWPQEALHREYFNVPEADAWVNHAFTLRLAQTGRTFEVPADRSATDVLAQAGIKIDTKCSDGLCGVCATPYDASASDELEHRDFVLGRMEREHKVILCCSRPKEAGGQLVVNI
;
A
#
# COMPACT_ATOMS: atom_id res chain seq x y z
N ARG A 1 34.50 -2.89 -10.27
CA ARG A 1 34.44 -1.56 -10.91
C ARG A 1 33.05 -1.02 -10.67
N GLU A 2 32.97 0.02 -9.84
CA GLU A 2 31.79 0.75 -9.37
C GLU A 2 30.40 0.22 -9.80
N CYS A 3 29.67 -0.38 -8.86
CA CYS A 3 28.22 -0.46 -8.92
C CYS A 3 27.69 0.56 -7.89
N PRO A 4 27.20 1.74 -8.30
CA PRO A 4 26.79 2.78 -7.36
C PRO A 4 25.70 2.33 -6.37
N SER A 5 24.85 1.40 -6.79
CA SER A 5 23.83 0.79 -5.93
C SER A 5 24.39 -0.34 -5.06
N GLY A 6 25.60 -0.83 -5.31
CA GLY A 6 26.18 -2.01 -4.66
C GLY A 6 25.36 -3.28 -4.89
N ALA A 7 24.65 -3.37 -6.02
CA ALA A 7 23.77 -4.49 -6.37
C ALA A 7 24.49 -5.64 -7.11
N ILE A 8 25.66 -5.38 -7.68
CA ILE A 8 26.45 -6.39 -8.38
C ILE A 8 27.31 -7.13 -7.35
N SER A 9 27.18 -8.46 -7.30
CA SER A 9 28.00 -9.31 -6.43
C SER A 9 29.48 -9.27 -6.82
N ALA A 10 30.37 -9.10 -5.84
CA ALA A 10 31.82 -9.28 -5.98
C ALA A 10 32.27 -10.71 -5.58
N GLY A 11 31.34 -11.53 -5.08
CA GLY A 11 31.60 -12.88 -4.62
C GLY A 11 31.70 -13.94 -5.72
N PRO A 12 31.80 -15.22 -5.31
CA PRO A 12 31.83 -16.34 -6.24
C PRO A 12 30.49 -16.49 -6.98
N LYS A 13 30.48 -17.36 -7.98
CA LYS A 13 29.21 -17.83 -8.58
C LYS A 13 28.48 -18.71 -7.57
N LEU A 14 27.17 -18.55 -7.50
CA LEU A 14 26.29 -19.29 -6.61
C LEU A 14 25.17 -19.94 -7.44
N MET A 15 24.50 -20.92 -6.85
CA MET A 15 23.36 -21.59 -7.47
C MET A 15 22.07 -20.83 -7.21
N TYR A 16 21.37 -20.42 -8.25
CA TYR A 16 20.09 -19.72 -8.18
C TYR A 16 19.12 -20.32 -9.21
N ASN A 17 17.97 -20.81 -8.74
CA ASN A 17 16.98 -21.52 -9.56
C ASN A 17 17.59 -22.64 -10.42
N GLY A 18 18.59 -23.37 -9.90
CA GLY A 18 19.28 -24.45 -10.62
C GLY A 18 20.41 -24.01 -11.57
N TYR A 19 20.68 -22.71 -11.69
CA TYR A 19 21.74 -22.19 -12.56
C TYR A 19 22.92 -21.63 -11.76
N GLU A 20 24.13 -21.86 -12.27
CA GLU A 20 25.36 -21.23 -11.76
C GLU A 20 25.45 -19.78 -12.27
N ILE A 21 25.42 -18.79 -11.36
CA ILE A 21 25.36 -17.36 -11.74
C ILE A 21 26.02 -16.44 -10.70
N TRP A 22 26.52 -15.27 -11.15
CA TRP A 22 26.75 -14.12 -10.27
C TRP A 22 25.44 -13.35 -10.09
N LYS A 23 24.61 -13.80 -9.15
CA LYS A 23 23.30 -13.19 -8.94
C LYS A 23 23.44 -11.76 -8.40
N SER A 24 22.83 -10.80 -9.09
CA SER A 24 22.73 -9.41 -8.64
C SER A 24 21.44 -9.17 -7.84
N ASP A 25 21.48 -8.17 -6.97
CA ASP A 25 20.33 -7.68 -6.20
C ASP A 25 19.51 -6.71 -7.06
N ALA A 26 18.54 -7.27 -7.78
CA ALA A 26 17.68 -6.52 -8.70
C ALA A 26 16.84 -5.45 -7.97
N GLU A 27 16.41 -5.72 -6.74
CA GLU A 27 15.63 -4.79 -5.93
C GLU A 27 16.48 -3.58 -5.53
N LYS A 28 17.70 -3.79 -5.01
CA LYS A 28 18.63 -2.72 -4.64
C LYS A 28 19.03 -1.86 -5.85
N CYS A 29 19.22 -2.49 -7.01
CA CYS A 29 19.45 -1.78 -8.27
C CYS A 29 18.24 -0.91 -8.65
N THR A 30 17.04 -1.47 -8.57
CA THR A 30 15.78 -0.77 -8.91
C THR A 30 15.52 0.39 -7.96
N ARG A 31 15.65 0.17 -6.64
CA ARG A 31 15.49 1.21 -5.61
C ARG A 31 16.41 2.39 -5.88
N TYR A 32 17.70 2.13 -6.10
CA TYR A 32 18.65 3.19 -6.46
C TYR A 32 18.21 3.98 -7.69
N ARG A 33 17.73 3.30 -8.74
CA ARG A 33 17.27 3.97 -9.97
C ARG A 33 16.03 4.84 -9.75
N ILE A 34 15.12 4.43 -8.87
CA ILE A 34 13.85 5.16 -8.65
C ILE A 34 14.04 6.29 -7.64
N THR A 35 14.91 6.12 -6.63
CA THR A 35 15.08 7.10 -5.54
C THR A 35 16.21 8.10 -5.79
N ASN A 36 16.98 7.95 -6.87
CA ASN A 36 18.07 8.88 -7.16
C ASN A 36 17.56 10.19 -7.76
N ALA A 37 17.65 11.26 -6.97
CA ALA A 37 17.22 12.61 -7.36
C ALA A 37 18.05 13.20 -8.52
N ALA A 38 19.29 12.74 -8.73
CA ALA A 38 20.14 13.20 -9.84
C ALA A 38 19.94 12.37 -11.13
N GLY A 39 18.87 11.55 -11.22
CA GLY A 39 18.51 10.81 -12.42
C GLY A 39 18.55 9.29 -12.28
N ALA A 40 17.68 8.63 -13.05
CA ALA A 40 17.31 7.22 -12.84
C ALA A 40 18.28 6.17 -13.40
N MET A 41 19.42 6.59 -13.96
CA MET A 41 20.38 5.70 -14.61
C MET A 41 21.77 5.88 -14.02
N CYS A 42 22.46 4.76 -13.72
CA CYS A 42 23.89 4.78 -13.39
C CYS A 42 24.79 4.59 -14.64
N GLY A 43 24.20 4.26 -15.80
CA GLY A 43 24.92 4.09 -17.06
C GLY A 43 25.95 2.95 -17.12
N ARG A 44 26.03 2.08 -16.09
CA ARG A 44 27.14 1.14 -15.88
C ARG A 44 26.73 -0.28 -15.47
N CYS A 45 25.59 -0.75 -15.98
CA CYS A 45 24.88 -1.93 -15.47
C CYS A 45 25.46 -3.32 -15.80
N MET A 46 26.72 -3.48 -16.22
CA MET A 46 27.22 -4.78 -16.71
C MET A 46 28.58 -5.17 -16.16
N LYS A 47 28.71 -6.45 -15.76
CA LYS A 47 30.00 -7.13 -15.64
C LYS A 47 30.41 -7.62 -17.04
N THR A 48 31.16 -6.81 -17.77
CA THR A 48 31.77 -7.23 -19.04
C THR A 48 33.26 -7.45 -18.88
N CYS A 49 33.84 -8.23 -19.79
CA CYS A 49 35.30 -8.26 -19.95
C CYS A 49 35.79 -6.82 -20.25
N PRO A 50 36.86 -6.35 -19.58
CA PRO A 50 37.44 -5.03 -19.83
C PRO A 50 37.81 -4.79 -21.31
N TRP A 51 38.26 -5.87 -21.96
CA TRP A 51 38.76 -5.86 -23.34
C TRP A 51 37.71 -6.20 -24.39
N ASN A 52 36.42 -6.18 -24.01
CA ASN A 52 35.31 -6.28 -24.95
C ASN A 52 34.93 -4.88 -25.47
N LEU A 53 35.90 -4.21 -26.10
CA LEU A 53 35.76 -2.90 -26.71
C LEU A 53 35.23 -3.04 -28.15
N GLU A 54 34.85 -1.92 -28.77
CA GLU A 54 34.25 -1.92 -30.12
C GLU A 54 35.19 -2.40 -31.23
N GLY A 55 36.51 -2.43 -30.97
CA GLY A 55 37.50 -3.00 -31.87
C GLY A 55 37.39 -4.54 -31.95
N LEU A 56 36.71 -5.05 -32.98
CA LEU A 56 36.59 -6.51 -33.16
C LEU A 56 37.95 -7.20 -33.40
N PHE A 57 39.00 -6.49 -33.81
CA PHE A 57 40.30 -7.08 -34.12
C PHE A 57 41.46 -6.57 -33.25
N ALA A 58 41.46 -5.29 -32.87
CA ALA A 58 42.56 -4.69 -32.12
C ALA A 58 42.77 -5.34 -30.74
N GLU A 59 41.69 -5.73 -30.07
CA GLU A 59 41.72 -6.33 -28.73
C GLU A 59 41.56 -7.86 -28.76
N SER A 60 41.65 -8.48 -29.93
CA SER A 60 41.47 -9.94 -30.11
C SER A 60 42.47 -10.74 -29.29
N GLY A 61 43.75 -10.31 -29.24
CA GLY A 61 44.80 -10.94 -28.45
C GLY A 61 44.50 -10.90 -26.94
N PHE A 62 44.01 -9.78 -26.41
CA PHE A 62 43.64 -9.65 -25.00
C PHE A 62 42.42 -10.51 -24.64
N ARG A 63 41.43 -10.59 -25.53
CA ARG A 63 40.28 -11.49 -25.35
C ARG A 63 40.69 -12.95 -25.41
N TRP A 64 41.55 -13.31 -26.36
CA TRP A 64 42.13 -14.66 -26.42
C TRP A 64 42.88 -15.00 -25.13
N LEU A 65 43.71 -14.08 -24.63
CA LEU A 65 44.44 -14.25 -23.36
C LEU A 65 43.48 -14.45 -22.19
N ALA A 66 42.43 -13.64 -22.09
CA ALA A 66 41.42 -13.76 -21.03
C ALA A 66 40.67 -15.10 -21.06
N MET A 67 40.39 -15.65 -22.25
CA MET A 67 39.68 -16.92 -22.41
C MET A 67 40.56 -18.14 -22.16
N ASN A 68 41.83 -18.10 -22.57
CA ASN A 68 42.72 -19.26 -22.54
C ASN A 68 43.63 -19.29 -21.30
N LEU A 69 43.87 -18.14 -20.66
CA LEU A 69 44.72 -18.01 -19.47
C LEU A 69 43.98 -17.23 -18.37
N PRO A 70 43.07 -17.86 -17.62
CA PRO A 70 42.25 -17.19 -16.60
C PRO A 70 43.05 -16.49 -15.51
N GLN A 71 44.28 -16.96 -15.22
CA GLN A 71 45.19 -16.34 -14.25
C GLN A 71 45.61 -14.92 -14.67
N SER A 72 45.53 -14.59 -15.97
CA SER A 72 45.84 -13.26 -16.50
C SER A 72 44.78 -12.19 -16.17
N ALA A 73 43.61 -12.58 -15.66
CA ALA A 73 42.47 -11.70 -15.47
C ALA A 73 42.79 -10.44 -14.63
N ARG A 74 43.60 -10.59 -13.56
CA ARG A 74 43.98 -9.46 -12.71
C ARG A 74 44.89 -8.47 -13.44
N MET A 75 45.90 -8.96 -14.14
CA MET A 75 46.80 -8.15 -14.96
C MET A 75 46.03 -7.42 -16.07
N LEU A 76 45.13 -8.13 -16.76
CA LEU A 76 44.30 -7.56 -17.81
C LEU A 76 43.36 -6.46 -17.28
N ALA A 77 42.81 -6.63 -16.08
CA ALA A 77 42.01 -5.59 -15.45
C ALA A 77 42.87 -4.36 -15.08
N GLU A 78 44.03 -4.57 -14.47
CA GLU A 78 44.95 -3.47 -14.10
C GLU A 78 45.44 -2.69 -15.34
N LEU A 79 45.74 -3.38 -16.44
CA LEU A 79 46.14 -2.75 -17.69
C LEU A 79 45.00 -1.92 -18.30
N ASP A 80 43.80 -2.46 -18.32
CA ASP A 80 42.61 -1.74 -18.81
C ASP A 80 42.31 -0.48 -17.98
N ASP A 81 42.45 -0.56 -16.65
CA ASP A 81 42.29 0.60 -15.77
C ASP A 81 43.39 1.67 -16.01
N ARG A 82 44.60 1.28 -16.40
CA ARG A 82 45.66 2.22 -16.82
C ARG A 82 45.37 2.89 -18.15
N LEU A 83 44.74 2.19 -19.08
CA LEU A 83 44.37 2.70 -20.40
C LEU A 83 43.05 3.49 -20.39
N ASP A 84 42.33 3.50 -19.27
CA ASP A 84 41.09 4.25 -19.06
C ASP A 84 39.94 3.89 -20.02
N ASN A 85 39.99 2.68 -20.58
CA ASN A 85 38.99 2.17 -21.53
C ASN A 85 37.56 2.09 -20.94
N GLY A 86 37.45 1.94 -19.61
CA GLY A 86 36.16 1.89 -18.89
C GLY A 86 35.56 3.26 -18.51
N SER A 87 36.19 4.36 -18.92
CA SER A 87 35.69 5.72 -18.69
C SER A 87 34.35 5.96 -19.42
N ILE A 88 33.57 6.94 -18.96
CA ILE A 88 32.32 7.29 -19.64
C ILE A 88 32.64 7.88 -21.01
N ASN A 89 32.00 7.36 -22.06
CA ASN A 89 32.01 7.97 -23.38
C ASN A 89 30.77 8.87 -23.54
N PRO A 90 30.89 10.21 -23.40
CA PRO A 90 29.75 11.12 -23.48
C PRO A 90 29.08 11.16 -24.86
N VAL A 91 29.80 10.78 -25.92
CA VAL A 91 29.24 10.69 -27.29
C VAL A 91 28.21 9.57 -27.40
N LYS A 92 28.35 8.50 -26.59
CA LYS A 92 27.46 7.32 -26.60
C LYS A 92 26.39 7.36 -25.52
N LYS A 93 26.13 8.55 -24.97
CA LYS A 93 25.07 8.76 -24.01
C LYS A 93 23.71 8.50 -24.69
N TRP A 94 22.93 7.59 -24.13
CA TRP A 94 21.63 7.17 -24.69
C TRP A 94 20.42 7.72 -23.94
N TRP A 95 20.61 8.68 -23.03
CA TRP A 95 19.55 9.34 -22.27
C TRP A 95 19.71 10.86 -22.28
N TRP A 96 18.62 11.59 -22.05
CA TRP A 96 18.61 13.04 -21.92
C TRP A 96 18.62 13.46 -20.44
N ASP A 97 19.32 14.55 -20.13
CA ASP A 97 19.34 15.16 -18.79
C ASP A 97 18.20 16.15 -18.66
N LEU A 98 16.97 15.64 -18.60
CA LEU A 98 15.76 16.45 -18.49
C LEU A 98 15.02 16.15 -17.20
N GLU A 99 14.42 17.20 -16.62
CA GLU A 99 13.47 17.08 -15.51
C GLU A 99 12.18 17.84 -15.82
N LEU A 100 11.08 17.44 -15.20
CA LEU A 100 9.80 18.15 -15.31
C LEU A 100 9.83 19.32 -14.32
N ASP A 101 9.89 20.55 -14.84
CA ASP A 101 9.64 21.73 -14.02
C ASP A 101 8.16 21.74 -13.63
N ARG A 102 7.89 21.50 -12.35
CA ARG A 102 6.51 21.41 -11.81
C ARG A 102 5.77 22.74 -11.88
N MET A 103 6.48 23.87 -11.92
CA MET A 103 5.85 25.20 -11.98
C MET A 103 5.38 25.51 -13.41
N SER A 104 6.23 25.27 -14.41
CA SER A 104 5.89 25.57 -15.80
C SER A 104 5.23 24.41 -16.55
N GLY A 105 5.31 23.18 -16.01
CA GLY A 105 4.85 21.95 -16.66
C GLY A 105 5.69 21.52 -17.86
N ARG A 106 6.85 22.15 -18.10
CA ARG A 106 7.75 21.87 -19.22
C ARG A 106 8.91 20.97 -18.80
N TYR A 107 9.40 20.16 -19.72
CA TYR A 107 10.68 19.48 -19.54
C TYR A 107 11.82 20.49 -19.75
N VAL A 108 12.65 20.65 -18.73
CA VAL A 108 13.82 21.56 -18.71
C VAL A 108 15.10 20.75 -18.52
N GLN A 109 16.26 21.38 -18.73
CA GLN A 109 17.53 20.75 -18.41
C GLN A 109 17.62 20.47 -16.91
N ALA A 110 17.99 19.25 -16.54
CA ALA A 110 18.08 18.84 -15.15
C ALA A 110 19.15 19.63 -14.39
N ALA A 111 18.82 20.10 -13.18
CA ALA A 111 19.77 20.81 -12.32
C ALA A 111 20.95 19.93 -11.84
N GLN A 112 20.75 18.61 -11.77
CA GLN A 112 21.77 17.63 -11.40
C GLN A 112 21.69 16.38 -12.26
N VAL A 113 22.85 15.76 -12.51
CA VAL A 113 22.98 14.54 -13.32
C VAL A 113 23.84 13.52 -12.58
N ASN A 114 23.43 12.25 -12.56
CA ASN A 114 24.11 11.16 -11.88
C ASN A 114 25.30 10.62 -12.71
N GLN A 115 26.15 11.51 -13.21
CA GLN A 115 27.33 11.15 -13.98
C GLN A 115 28.49 10.79 -13.04
N ARG A 116 29.03 9.57 -13.15
CA ARG A 116 30.11 9.07 -12.26
C ARG A 116 31.28 8.47 -13.04
N GLY A 117 32.50 8.92 -12.73
CA GLY A 117 33.75 8.41 -13.29
C GLY A 117 34.15 7.05 -12.70
N LEU A 118 35.20 6.40 -13.22
CA LEU A 118 35.69 5.14 -12.62
C LEU A 118 36.24 5.36 -11.21
N GLN A 119 35.82 4.53 -10.25
CA GLN A 119 36.45 4.43 -8.92
C GLN A 119 37.48 3.28 -8.95
N LYS A 120 38.71 3.59 -9.38
CA LYS A 120 39.78 2.60 -9.57
C LYS A 120 40.39 2.10 -8.25
N ASP A 121 40.20 2.86 -7.19
CA ASP A 121 40.65 2.60 -5.81
C ASP A 121 39.63 1.83 -4.96
N LEU A 122 38.40 1.65 -5.45
CA LEU A 122 37.33 0.94 -4.75
C LEU A 122 37.67 -0.55 -4.57
N LYS A 123 37.91 -0.94 -3.32
CA LYS A 123 38.09 -2.34 -2.91
C LYS A 123 36.78 -2.88 -2.34
N LEU A 124 36.13 -3.78 -3.07
CA LEU A 124 34.90 -4.44 -2.62
C LEU A 124 35.26 -5.73 -1.87
N GLN A 125 34.86 -5.83 -0.60
CA GLN A 125 34.87 -7.09 0.15
C GLN A 125 33.53 -7.78 -0.04
N TYR A 126 33.55 -9.04 -0.47
CA TYR A 126 32.33 -9.80 -0.73
C TYR A 126 31.51 -9.99 0.56
N GLU A 127 32.20 -10.23 1.66
CA GLU A 127 31.64 -10.51 2.99
C GLU A 127 30.86 -9.31 3.56
N GLU A 128 31.22 -8.10 3.13
CA GLU A 128 30.57 -6.85 3.52
C GLU A 128 29.34 -6.53 2.64
N GLN A 129 29.12 -7.27 1.54
CA GLN A 129 27.99 -7.03 0.66
C GLN A 129 26.70 -7.66 1.20
N SER A 130 25.75 -6.79 1.54
CA SER A 130 24.35 -7.20 1.73
C SER A 130 23.60 -7.17 0.38
N LEU A 131 23.27 -8.36 -0.11
CA LEU A 131 22.56 -8.62 -1.36
C LEU A 131 21.33 -9.48 -1.08
N ALA A 132 20.22 -9.18 -1.74
CA ALA A 132 18.97 -9.92 -1.65
C ALA A 132 18.67 -10.71 -2.94
N VAL A 133 18.06 -11.90 -2.80
CA VAL A 133 17.54 -12.70 -3.91
C VAL A 133 16.14 -13.21 -3.66
N TYR A 134 15.38 -13.34 -4.75
CA TYR A 134 14.00 -13.78 -4.75
C TYR A 134 13.87 -14.97 -5.70
N PRO A 135 14.05 -16.22 -5.23
CA PRO A 135 13.91 -17.42 -6.06
C PRO A 135 12.45 -17.64 -6.50
N ALA A 136 12.19 -18.66 -7.32
CA ALA A 136 10.88 -18.84 -7.96
C ALA A 136 9.71 -19.01 -6.95
N ASP A 137 9.96 -19.63 -5.80
CA ASP A 137 8.99 -19.80 -4.70
C ASP A 137 8.59 -18.47 -4.02
N ARG A 138 9.33 -17.39 -4.28
CA ARG A 138 9.05 -16.03 -3.79
C ARG A 138 8.57 -15.08 -4.87
N MET A 139 8.28 -15.60 -6.06
CA MET A 139 7.63 -14.78 -7.09
C MET A 139 6.23 -14.37 -6.62
N PRO A 140 5.81 -13.11 -6.89
CA PRO A 140 4.46 -12.70 -6.60
C PRO A 140 3.47 -13.60 -7.34
N PRO A 141 2.30 -13.91 -6.74
CA PRO A 141 1.27 -14.62 -7.46
C PRO A 141 0.80 -13.82 -8.67
N PRO A 142 0.21 -14.45 -9.70
CA PRO A 142 -0.23 -13.79 -10.94
C PRO A 142 -1.51 -12.97 -10.74
N TYR A 143 -1.72 -12.43 -9.55
CA TYR A 143 -2.86 -11.59 -9.21
C TYR A 143 -2.44 -10.12 -9.31
N PRO A 144 -3.29 -9.24 -9.85
CA PRO A 144 -3.01 -7.82 -9.96
C PRO A 144 -3.21 -7.13 -8.60
N VAL A 145 -2.40 -7.49 -7.62
CA VAL A 145 -2.38 -6.90 -6.27
C VAL A 145 -0.98 -6.40 -5.94
N THR A 146 -0.89 -5.49 -4.98
CA THR A 146 0.39 -5.02 -4.48
C THR A 146 1.10 -6.17 -3.76
N PHE A 147 2.32 -6.49 -4.19
CA PHE A 147 3.19 -7.46 -3.53
C PHE A 147 4.48 -6.78 -3.09
N VAL A 148 4.72 -6.77 -1.78
CA VAL A 148 5.93 -6.20 -1.18
C VAL A 148 6.94 -7.32 -0.99
N ALA A 149 8.11 -7.19 -1.60
CA ALA A 149 9.18 -8.16 -1.43
C ALA A 149 9.78 -8.07 0.00
N ASN A 150 9.92 -9.22 0.67
CA ASN A 150 10.59 -9.28 1.97
C ASN A 150 12.12 -9.27 1.76
N ARG A 151 12.71 -8.08 1.92
CA ARG A 151 14.15 -7.89 1.68
C ARG A 151 15.05 -8.66 2.64
N GLU A 152 14.69 -8.73 3.92
CA GLU A 152 15.50 -9.44 4.91
C GLU A 152 15.55 -10.93 4.61
N GLU A 153 14.40 -11.51 4.28
CA GLU A 153 14.35 -12.88 3.81
C GLU A 153 15.19 -13.08 2.54
N GLY A 154 15.11 -12.12 1.60
CA GLY A 154 15.93 -12.15 0.40
C GLY A 154 17.44 -12.12 0.70
N ILE A 155 17.87 -11.38 1.73
CA ILE A 155 19.26 -11.31 2.18
C ILE A 155 19.69 -12.63 2.81
N GLU A 156 18.86 -13.20 3.68
CA GLU A 156 19.10 -14.50 4.30
C GLU A 156 19.25 -15.60 3.23
N ARG A 157 18.33 -15.63 2.27
CA ARG A 157 18.39 -16.58 1.14
C ARG A 157 19.65 -16.41 0.31
N TYR A 158 20.11 -15.17 0.07
CA TYR A 158 21.36 -14.95 -0.67
C TYR A 158 22.55 -15.57 0.07
N ARG A 159 22.64 -15.36 1.40
CA ARG A 159 23.71 -15.92 2.24
C ARG A 159 23.70 -17.45 2.26
N ASN A 160 22.51 -18.05 2.19
CA ASN A 160 22.32 -19.50 2.22
C ASN A 160 22.39 -20.16 0.83
N MET A 161 22.68 -19.42 -0.25
CA MET A 161 22.82 -20.02 -1.57
C MET A 161 24.03 -20.96 -1.63
N LEU A 162 23.84 -22.09 -2.29
CA LEU A 162 24.89 -23.09 -2.45
C LEU A 162 25.94 -22.63 -3.46
N THR A 163 27.20 -22.97 -3.20
CA THR A 163 28.23 -22.98 -4.23
C THR A 163 27.97 -24.10 -5.25
N PRO A 164 28.51 -24.01 -6.47
CA PRO A 164 28.39 -25.09 -7.46
C PRO A 164 28.92 -26.45 -6.96
N ALA A 165 29.98 -26.43 -6.13
CA ALA A 165 30.54 -27.65 -5.54
C ALA A 165 29.58 -28.28 -4.51
N GLN A 166 29.01 -27.47 -3.61
CA GLN A 166 28.01 -27.95 -2.63
C GLN A 166 26.76 -28.50 -3.31
N HIS A 167 26.28 -27.83 -4.36
CA HIS A 167 25.11 -28.28 -5.11
C HIS A 167 25.36 -29.62 -5.81
N LYS A 168 26.52 -29.80 -6.45
CA LYS A 168 26.91 -31.10 -7.03
C LYS A 168 27.03 -32.20 -5.97
N ALA A 169 27.57 -31.88 -4.79
CA ALA A 169 27.69 -32.83 -3.69
C ALA A 169 26.31 -33.30 -3.18
N ARG A 170 25.35 -32.38 -3.04
CA ARG A 170 23.96 -32.73 -2.66
C ARG A 170 23.29 -33.64 -3.69
N ILE A 171 23.41 -33.31 -4.99
CA ILE A 171 22.92 -34.17 -6.07
C ILE A 171 23.55 -35.57 -6.01
N ALA A 172 24.87 -35.66 -5.82
CA ALA A 172 25.57 -36.94 -5.74
C ALA A 172 25.13 -37.79 -4.52
N ALA A 173 24.70 -37.14 -3.44
CA ALA A 173 24.15 -37.79 -2.25
C ALA A 173 22.66 -38.17 -2.37
N GLY A 174 22.00 -37.86 -3.49
CA GLY A 174 20.56 -38.08 -3.66
C GLY A 174 19.67 -37.06 -2.93
N ASP A 175 20.27 -36.03 -2.33
CA ASP A 175 19.56 -34.95 -1.65
C ASP A 175 19.16 -33.86 -2.65
N THR A 176 18.01 -34.05 -3.29
CA THR A 176 17.46 -33.12 -4.28
C THR A 176 16.42 -32.15 -3.73
N GLU A 177 16.12 -32.24 -2.43
CA GLU A 177 15.07 -31.45 -1.81
C GLU A 177 15.43 -29.95 -1.82
N ASN A 178 14.51 -29.11 -2.30
CA ASN A 178 14.67 -27.65 -2.34
C ASN A 178 15.91 -27.13 -3.10
N LEU A 179 16.57 -27.96 -3.93
CA LEU A 179 17.70 -27.51 -4.77
C LEU A 179 17.28 -26.49 -5.83
N VAL A 180 16.04 -26.59 -6.30
CA VAL A 180 15.41 -25.65 -7.22
C VAL A 180 14.06 -25.28 -6.63
N PRO A 181 13.95 -24.14 -5.93
CA PRO A 181 12.69 -23.67 -5.38
C PRO A 181 11.64 -23.55 -6.50
N GLN A 182 10.44 -24.05 -6.26
CA GLN A 182 9.33 -24.05 -7.22
C GLN A 182 8.29 -23.01 -6.82
N PHE A 183 7.77 -22.30 -7.81
CA PHE A 183 6.61 -21.44 -7.59
C PHE A 183 5.38 -22.31 -7.31
N THR A 184 4.66 -21.99 -6.24
CA THR A 184 3.37 -22.61 -5.91
C THR A 184 2.31 -21.54 -5.92
N LEU A 185 1.22 -21.78 -6.67
CA LEU A 185 0.07 -20.88 -6.66
C LEU A 185 -0.56 -20.90 -5.26
N PRO A 186 -0.89 -19.74 -4.67
CA PRO A 186 -1.64 -19.70 -3.43
C PRO A 186 -2.99 -20.41 -3.60
N GLU A 187 -3.35 -21.24 -2.61
CA GLU A 187 -4.67 -21.86 -2.55
C GLU A 187 -5.76 -20.80 -2.29
N GLY A 188 -6.96 -21.03 -2.84
CA GLY A 188 -8.12 -20.16 -2.66
C GLY A 188 -8.44 -19.28 -3.87
N GLU A 189 -9.47 -18.44 -3.71
CA GLU A 189 -9.87 -17.49 -4.75
C GLU A 189 -8.89 -16.32 -4.84
N PRO A 190 -8.72 -15.71 -6.03
CA PRO A 190 -7.96 -14.48 -6.18
C PRO A 190 -8.48 -13.39 -5.22
N PRO A 191 -7.59 -12.60 -4.59
CA PRO A 191 -8.00 -11.53 -3.66
C PRO A 191 -8.74 -10.39 -4.36
N VAL A 192 -8.67 -10.33 -5.69
CA VAL A 192 -9.35 -9.34 -6.53
C VAL A 192 -9.98 -10.02 -7.73
N PHE A 193 -11.07 -9.44 -8.22
CA PHE A 193 -11.77 -9.89 -9.42
C PHE A 193 -11.96 -8.73 -10.41
N PRO A 194 -12.06 -9.02 -11.72
CA PRO A 194 -12.21 -7.99 -12.73
C PRO A 194 -13.64 -7.45 -12.77
N VAL A 195 -13.75 -6.13 -12.94
CA VAL A 195 -14.97 -5.39 -13.27
C VAL A 195 -14.72 -4.46 -14.44
N VAL A 196 -15.79 -3.99 -15.07
CA VAL A 196 -15.75 -2.97 -16.11
C VAL A 196 -16.31 -1.66 -15.58
N LEU A 197 -15.62 -0.55 -15.86
CA LEU A 197 -16.15 0.79 -15.62
C LEU A 197 -17.25 1.06 -16.66
N GLN A 198 -18.52 0.96 -16.25
CA GLN A 198 -19.66 1.20 -17.14
C GLN A 198 -19.91 2.67 -17.38
N ARG A 199 -19.79 3.49 -16.33
CA ARG A 199 -20.07 4.93 -16.40
C ARG A 199 -19.11 5.75 -15.56
N ARG A 200 -18.66 6.88 -16.10
CA ARG A 200 -17.93 7.91 -15.35
C ARG A 200 -18.60 9.26 -15.53
N GLN A 201 -18.89 9.95 -14.43
CA GLN A 201 -19.54 11.26 -14.44
C GLN A 201 -18.77 12.25 -13.57
N GLU A 202 -18.46 13.43 -14.10
CA GLU A 202 -18.03 14.56 -13.26
C GLU A 202 -19.25 15.08 -12.50
N MET A 203 -19.15 15.18 -11.18
CA MET A 203 -20.26 15.54 -10.31
C MET A 203 -20.17 16.99 -9.85
N ALA A 204 -18.98 17.36 -9.38
CA ALA A 204 -18.68 18.63 -8.77
C ALA A 204 -17.18 18.91 -8.94
N GLU A 205 -16.73 20.09 -8.54
CA GLU A 205 -15.31 20.44 -8.59
C GLU A 205 -14.47 19.40 -7.82
N GLY A 206 -13.64 18.66 -8.55
CA GLY A 206 -12.78 17.63 -7.98
C GLY A 206 -13.48 16.35 -7.58
N VAL A 207 -14.78 16.16 -7.85
CA VAL A 207 -15.50 14.91 -7.49
C VAL A 207 -16.06 14.24 -8.74
N ALA A 208 -15.73 12.95 -8.92
CA ALA A 208 -16.27 12.14 -9.99
C ALA A 208 -16.95 10.88 -9.42
N LYS A 209 -18.06 10.48 -10.07
CA LYS A 209 -18.80 9.25 -9.80
C LYS A 209 -18.38 8.17 -10.80
N TYR A 210 -18.22 6.95 -10.29
CA TYR A 210 -17.83 5.78 -11.06
C TYR A 210 -18.82 4.65 -10.82
N GLU A 211 -19.33 4.04 -11.89
CA GLU A 211 -20.22 2.88 -11.83
C GLU A 211 -19.52 1.67 -12.44
N PHE A 212 -19.36 0.61 -11.66
CA PHE A 212 -18.69 -0.63 -12.06
C PHE A 212 -19.69 -1.78 -12.12
N ALA A 213 -19.52 -2.68 -13.08
CA ALA A 213 -20.25 -3.94 -13.15
C ALA A 213 -19.29 -5.11 -13.42
N THR A 214 -19.76 -6.34 -13.23
CA THR A 214 -19.04 -7.52 -13.69
C THR A 214 -18.83 -7.47 -15.20
N VAL A 215 -17.76 -8.12 -15.67
CA VAL A 215 -17.41 -8.13 -17.10
C VAL A 215 -18.47 -8.88 -17.94
N ASP A 216 -19.13 -9.88 -17.36
CA ASP A 216 -20.14 -10.72 -17.99
C ASP A 216 -21.59 -10.25 -17.74
N GLY A 217 -21.79 -9.18 -16.96
CA GLY A 217 -23.10 -8.65 -16.59
C GLY A 217 -23.82 -9.45 -15.51
N SER A 218 -23.17 -10.45 -14.91
CA SER A 218 -23.71 -11.17 -13.75
C SER A 218 -23.84 -10.26 -12.52
N PRO A 219 -24.73 -10.57 -11.55
CA PRO A 219 -24.85 -9.78 -10.34
C PRO A 219 -23.54 -9.72 -9.54
N LEU A 220 -23.11 -8.51 -9.17
CA LEU A 220 -21.97 -8.30 -8.27
C LEU A 220 -22.18 -8.99 -6.91
N PRO A 221 -21.10 -9.28 -6.17
CA PRO A 221 -21.21 -9.74 -4.78
C PRO A 221 -22.11 -8.80 -3.95
N PRO A 222 -22.92 -9.31 -3.02
CA PRO A 222 -23.69 -8.45 -2.14
C PRO A 222 -22.76 -7.63 -1.23
N PHE A 223 -23.24 -6.47 -0.77
CA PHE A 223 -22.56 -5.66 0.23
C PHE A 223 -23.58 -5.08 1.22
N ASP A 224 -23.12 -4.78 2.42
CA ASP A 224 -23.90 -4.11 3.45
C ASP A 224 -23.65 -2.60 3.42
N ALA A 225 -24.62 -1.80 3.86
CA ALA A 225 -24.43 -0.35 3.98
C ALA A 225 -23.22 -0.01 4.87
N GLY A 226 -22.38 0.93 4.41
CA GLY A 226 -21.09 1.26 5.02
C GLY A 226 -19.90 0.45 4.49
N ALA A 227 -20.13 -0.53 3.62
CA ALA A 227 -19.02 -1.27 3.00
C ALA A 227 -18.20 -0.42 2.02
N HIS A 228 -16.94 -0.82 1.86
CA HIS A 228 -16.01 -0.28 0.86
C HIS A 228 -15.40 -1.42 0.03
N ILE A 229 -14.83 -1.06 -1.11
CA ILE A 229 -13.97 -1.94 -1.92
C ILE A 229 -12.60 -1.31 -2.10
N ASP A 230 -11.60 -2.12 -2.44
CA ASP A 230 -10.36 -1.59 -2.97
C ASP A 230 -10.36 -1.60 -4.46
N ILE A 231 -9.82 -0.54 -5.04
CA ILE A 231 -9.49 -0.47 -6.46
C ILE A 231 -7.98 -0.59 -6.63
N VAL A 232 -7.58 -1.51 -7.50
CA VAL A 232 -6.22 -1.57 -8.05
C VAL A 232 -6.11 -0.52 -9.15
N ILE A 233 -5.52 0.62 -8.81
CA ILE A 233 -5.33 1.77 -9.70
C ILE A 233 -4.09 1.56 -10.59
N ALA A 234 -3.03 1.05 -9.99
CA ALA A 234 -1.77 0.62 -10.61
C ALA A 234 -1.13 -0.48 -9.74
N PRO A 235 -0.10 -1.21 -10.21
CA PRO A 235 0.59 -2.24 -9.41
C PRO A 235 1.04 -1.79 -8.02
N GLU A 236 1.31 -0.49 -7.83
CA GLU A 236 1.71 0.15 -6.58
C GLU A 236 0.59 0.92 -5.85
N TYR A 237 -0.58 1.08 -6.48
CA TYR A 237 -1.68 1.89 -5.95
C TYR A 237 -2.95 1.05 -5.81
N GLN A 238 -3.20 0.58 -4.59
CA GLN A 238 -4.49 0.04 -4.18
C GLN A 238 -5.13 1.01 -3.17
N ARG A 239 -6.39 1.42 -3.38
CA ARG A 239 -7.08 2.41 -2.54
C ARG A 239 -8.52 1.99 -2.24
N GLN A 240 -8.94 2.27 -1.01
CA GLN A 240 -10.28 2.03 -0.51
C GLN A 240 -11.22 3.15 -0.93
N TYR A 241 -12.44 2.78 -1.34
CA TYR A 241 -13.53 3.71 -1.58
C TYR A 241 -14.84 3.11 -1.09
N SER A 242 -15.58 3.86 -0.27
CA SER A 242 -16.90 3.45 0.23
C SER A 242 -17.90 3.36 -0.92
N LEU A 243 -18.75 2.33 -0.86
CA LEU A 243 -19.83 2.13 -1.81
C LEU A 243 -20.95 3.14 -1.51
N ALA A 244 -21.36 3.87 -2.55
CA ALA A 244 -22.38 4.92 -2.49
C ALA A 244 -23.68 4.52 -3.21
N GLY A 245 -23.79 3.26 -3.66
CA GLY A 245 -24.97 2.74 -4.36
C GLY A 245 -26.01 2.16 -3.40
N ASP A 246 -27.13 1.74 -3.95
CA ASP A 246 -28.14 0.96 -3.23
C ASP A 246 -27.61 -0.47 -2.98
N PRO A 247 -27.49 -0.94 -1.73
CA PRO A 247 -27.08 -2.33 -1.43
C PRO A 247 -27.94 -3.41 -2.10
N ALA A 248 -29.20 -3.10 -2.45
CA ALA A 248 -30.08 -4.02 -3.17
C ALA A 248 -29.80 -4.09 -4.68
N ASP A 249 -29.15 -3.07 -5.26
CA ASP A 249 -28.78 -3.05 -6.68
C ASP A 249 -27.46 -3.80 -6.88
N ARG A 250 -27.58 -5.07 -7.29
CA ARG A 250 -26.43 -5.92 -7.61
C ARG A 250 -25.96 -5.79 -9.06
N SER A 251 -26.58 -4.91 -9.87
CA SER A 251 -26.15 -4.69 -11.25
C SER A 251 -24.89 -3.82 -11.32
N LYS A 252 -24.66 -2.98 -10.30
CA LYS A 252 -23.52 -2.06 -10.26
C LYS A 252 -23.05 -1.72 -8.85
N TYR A 253 -21.77 -1.42 -8.73
CA TYR A 253 -21.19 -0.70 -7.61
C TYR A 253 -20.99 0.75 -7.99
N VAL A 254 -21.34 1.67 -7.09
CA VAL A 254 -21.20 3.11 -7.29
C VAL A 254 -20.18 3.66 -6.31
N LEU A 255 -19.20 4.43 -6.79
CA LEU A 255 -18.20 5.11 -5.98
C LEU A 255 -18.21 6.61 -6.24
N GLY A 256 -17.93 7.39 -5.20
CA GLY A 256 -17.56 8.80 -5.30
C GLY A 256 -16.07 8.98 -5.00
N VAL A 257 -15.32 9.58 -5.92
CA VAL A 257 -13.87 9.78 -5.76
C VAL A 257 -13.56 11.27 -5.78
N LEU A 258 -13.08 11.78 -4.64
CA LEU A 258 -12.48 13.11 -4.53
C LEU A 258 -11.06 13.10 -5.11
N ARG A 259 -10.76 14.09 -5.94
CA ARG A 259 -9.44 14.34 -6.51
C ARG A 259 -8.60 15.07 -5.47
N GLU A 260 -7.57 14.40 -4.95
CA GLU A 260 -6.64 14.98 -3.98
C GLU A 260 -5.32 15.36 -4.68
N PRO A 261 -5.04 16.65 -4.89
CA PRO A 261 -3.78 17.12 -5.48
C PRO A 261 -2.57 16.76 -4.62
N MET A 262 -1.41 16.60 -5.25
CA MET A 262 -0.16 16.31 -4.53
C MET A 262 0.23 17.44 -3.57
N GLU A 263 -0.09 18.68 -3.95
CA GLU A 263 0.18 19.91 -3.17
C GLU A 263 -0.65 19.97 -1.88
N SER A 264 -1.76 19.23 -1.83
CA SER A 264 -2.67 19.14 -0.68
C SER A 264 -2.48 17.83 0.11
N GLY A 265 -1.35 17.14 -0.05
CA GLY A 265 -1.05 15.89 0.65
C GLY A 265 -1.56 14.63 -0.04
N GLY A 266 -2.09 14.74 -1.27
CA GLY A 266 -2.54 13.59 -2.05
C GLY A 266 -1.39 12.63 -2.38
N ARG A 267 -1.68 11.31 -2.38
CA ARG A 267 -0.71 10.24 -2.70
C ARG A 267 -0.74 9.79 -4.16
N GLY A 268 -1.34 10.56 -5.06
CA GLY A 268 -1.38 10.30 -6.51
C GLY A 268 -2.47 9.33 -7.01
N GLY A 269 -3.01 8.45 -6.17
CA GLY A 269 -4.01 7.44 -6.56
C GLY A 269 -5.29 8.05 -7.15
N SER A 270 -5.92 8.99 -6.44
CA SER A 270 -7.15 9.66 -6.91
C SER A 270 -6.90 10.50 -8.17
N LEU A 271 -5.75 11.19 -8.27
CA LEU A 271 -5.35 11.89 -9.50
C LEU A 271 -5.26 10.95 -10.70
N LEU A 272 -4.66 9.77 -10.54
CA LEU A 272 -4.53 8.79 -11.61
C LEU A 272 -5.90 8.23 -12.03
N MET A 273 -6.81 7.98 -11.09
CA MET A 273 -8.19 7.59 -11.41
C MET A 273 -8.92 8.67 -12.20
N HIS A 274 -8.86 9.94 -11.76
CA HIS A 274 -9.47 11.06 -12.48
C HIS A 274 -8.90 11.21 -13.90
N ARG A 275 -7.58 11.04 -14.06
CA ARG A 275 -6.91 11.19 -15.35
C ARG A 275 -7.11 10.02 -16.31
N ALA A 276 -7.05 8.78 -15.83
CA ALA A 276 -6.85 7.60 -16.69
C ALA A 276 -8.05 6.64 -16.74
N PHE A 277 -9.00 6.73 -15.81
CA PHE A 277 -10.15 5.81 -15.80
C PHE A 277 -11.23 6.37 -16.71
N ARG A 278 -11.62 5.58 -17.70
CA ARG A 278 -12.63 5.90 -18.73
C ARG A 278 -13.54 4.70 -18.92
N GLU A 279 -14.75 4.95 -19.40
CA GLU A 279 -15.76 3.90 -19.64
C GLU A 279 -15.20 2.78 -20.53
N GLY A 280 -15.60 1.54 -20.25
CA GLY A 280 -15.09 0.32 -20.88
C GLY A 280 -13.76 -0.18 -20.31
N ARG A 281 -13.09 0.57 -19.43
CA ARG A 281 -11.84 0.11 -18.80
C ARG A 281 -12.11 -1.06 -17.86
N MET A 282 -11.32 -2.12 -18.02
CA MET A 282 -11.24 -3.20 -17.04
C MET A 282 -10.43 -2.75 -15.82
N VAL A 283 -10.96 -3.03 -14.64
CA VAL A 283 -10.40 -2.67 -13.34
C VAL A 283 -10.47 -3.88 -12.43
N PHE A 284 -9.50 -4.06 -11.54
CA PHE A 284 -9.52 -5.12 -10.53
C PHE A 284 -9.92 -4.54 -9.18
N ILE A 285 -10.88 -5.20 -8.53
CA ILE A 285 -11.39 -4.79 -7.22
C ILE A 285 -11.42 -5.95 -6.23
N THR A 286 -11.35 -5.66 -4.94
CA THR A 286 -11.63 -6.65 -3.90
C THR A 286 -13.12 -6.92 -3.78
N LYS A 287 -13.48 -8.01 -3.08
CA LYS A 287 -14.83 -8.14 -2.52
C LYS A 287 -15.10 -7.01 -1.51
N PRO A 288 -16.37 -6.62 -1.29
CA PRO A 288 -16.73 -5.63 -0.29
C PRO A 288 -16.35 -6.05 1.12
N THR A 289 -15.83 -5.10 1.90
CA THR A 289 -15.55 -5.26 3.33
C THR A 289 -16.25 -4.13 4.08
N ASN A 290 -16.80 -4.40 5.27
CA ASN A 290 -17.51 -3.41 6.06
C ASN A 290 -16.87 -3.21 7.44
N HIS A 291 -16.37 -2.01 7.70
CA HIS A 291 -15.90 -1.57 9.03
C HIS A 291 -16.76 -0.45 9.61
N PHE A 292 -17.86 -0.11 8.93
CA PHE A 292 -18.78 0.93 9.33
C PHE A 292 -20.24 0.42 9.24
N PRO A 293 -20.55 -0.68 9.95
CA PRO A 293 -21.83 -1.34 9.81
C PRO A 293 -22.97 -0.46 10.34
N LEU A 294 -24.11 -0.55 9.67
CA LEU A 294 -25.36 0.10 10.08
C LEU A 294 -26.12 -0.76 11.08
N TYR A 295 -26.46 -0.19 12.24
CA TYR A 295 -27.41 -0.76 13.19
C TYR A 295 -28.85 -0.56 12.70
N GLU A 296 -29.44 -1.61 12.12
CA GLU A 296 -30.77 -1.58 11.50
C GLU A 296 -31.93 -1.50 12.52
N ASP A 297 -31.66 -1.85 13.77
CA ASP A 297 -32.64 -1.82 14.87
C ASP A 297 -32.66 -0.52 15.66
N ALA A 298 -31.89 0.50 15.23
CA ALA A 298 -31.93 1.82 15.83
C ALA A 298 -33.35 2.44 15.78
N SER A 299 -33.73 3.16 16.83
CA SER A 299 -35.00 3.87 16.89
C SER A 299 -35.05 5.04 15.92
N VAL A 300 -33.90 5.64 15.60
CA VAL A 300 -33.65 6.59 14.51
C VAL A 300 -32.15 6.65 14.22
N SER A 301 -31.79 6.81 12.95
CA SER A 301 -30.39 7.03 12.53
C SER A 301 -30.17 8.46 12.04
N LEU A 302 -29.24 9.18 12.65
CA LEU A 302 -28.81 10.50 12.21
C LEU A 302 -27.50 10.37 11.43
N LEU A 303 -27.53 10.70 10.15
CA LEU A 303 -26.40 10.56 9.23
C LEU A 303 -25.79 11.94 8.97
N PHE A 304 -24.52 12.13 9.28
CA PHE A 304 -23.78 13.38 9.11
C PHE A 304 -22.64 13.21 8.12
N ALA A 305 -22.75 13.83 6.95
CA ALA A 305 -21.76 13.75 5.89
C ALA A 305 -20.98 15.06 5.76
N GLY A 306 -19.65 14.98 5.75
CA GLY A 306 -18.76 16.09 5.39
C GLY A 306 -18.05 15.83 4.05
N GLY A 307 -18.35 16.63 3.02
CA GLY A 307 -17.69 16.53 1.71
C GLY A 307 -17.91 15.17 1.02
N ILE A 308 -16.84 14.46 0.68
CA ILE A 308 -16.95 13.14 0.02
C ILE A 308 -17.39 12.02 1.00
N GLY A 309 -17.40 12.29 2.32
CA GLY A 309 -17.95 11.40 3.36
C GLY A 309 -19.45 11.11 3.23
N VAL A 310 -20.12 11.75 2.26
CA VAL A 310 -21.51 11.43 1.89
C VAL A 310 -21.67 10.03 1.31
N THR A 311 -20.61 9.44 0.76
CA THR A 311 -20.65 8.14 0.07
C THR A 311 -21.20 7.00 0.93
N PRO A 312 -20.64 6.65 2.11
CA PRO A 312 -21.21 5.61 2.97
C PRO A 312 -22.61 5.99 3.49
N MET A 313 -22.87 7.29 3.69
CA MET A 313 -24.17 7.77 4.18
C MET A 313 -25.30 7.54 3.17
N ILE A 314 -25.01 7.62 1.87
CA ILE A 314 -25.99 7.31 0.80
C ILE A 314 -26.39 5.83 0.87
N ALA A 315 -25.43 4.91 0.99
CA ALA A 315 -25.73 3.49 1.12
C ALA A 315 -26.55 3.18 2.38
N MET A 316 -26.25 3.84 3.50
CA MET A 316 -27.06 3.75 4.73
C MET A 316 -28.48 4.28 4.54
N ALA A 317 -28.64 5.43 3.88
CA ALA A 317 -29.94 6.01 3.57
C ALA A 317 -30.80 5.10 2.68
N HIS A 318 -30.20 4.47 1.65
CA HIS A 318 -30.88 3.44 0.85
C HIS A 318 -31.38 2.29 1.72
N ARG A 319 -30.51 1.72 2.55
CA ARG A 319 -30.86 0.58 3.40
C ARG A 319 -31.97 0.93 4.40
N LEU A 320 -31.85 2.06 5.09
CA LEU A 320 -32.86 2.51 6.06
C LEU A 320 -34.21 2.80 5.38
N HIS A 321 -34.19 3.37 4.17
CA HIS A 321 -35.41 3.58 3.39
C HIS A 321 -36.08 2.26 3.00
N ALA A 322 -35.31 1.30 2.48
CA ALA A 322 -35.82 -0.02 2.10
C ALA A 322 -36.44 -0.78 3.30
N LEU A 323 -35.91 -0.57 4.51
CA LEU A 323 -36.43 -1.15 5.75
C LEU A 323 -37.59 -0.33 6.37
N GLY A 324 -37.94 0.83 5.82
CA GLY A 324 -38.92 1.73 6.41
C GLY A 324 -38.49 2.35 7.74
N LYS A 325 -37.19 2.36 8.04
CA LYS A 325 -36.63 2.88 9.30
C LYS A 325 -36.52 4.41 9.26
N PRO A 326 -36.73 5.10 10.39
CA PRO A 326 -36.58 6.55 10.46
C PRO A 326 -35.11 6.97 10.41
N PHE A 327 -34.81 7.98 9.60
CA PHE A 327 -33.46 8.54 9.48
C PHE A 327 -33.51 9.96 8.94
N VAL A 328 -32.41 10.69 9.13
CA VAL A 328 -32.17 12.02 8.57
C VAL A 328 -30.72 12.09 8.06
N LEU A 329 -30.49 12.68 6.90
CA LEU A 329 -29.17 12.92 6.34
C LEU A 329 -28.85 14.43 6.33
N HIS A 330 -27.85 14.83 7.09
CA HIS A 330 -27.27 16.16 7.06
C HIS A 330 -26.00 16.15 6.21
N TYR A 331 -26.03 16.81 5.06
CA TYR A 331 -24.89 16.87 4.14
C TYR A 331 -24.24 18.25 4.14
N SER A 332 -23.02 18.32 4.67
CA SER A 332 -22.20 19.52 4.76
C SER A 332 -21.08 19.55 3.73
N ALA A 333 -20.84 20.68 3.09
CA ALA A 333 -19.69 20.89 2.20
C ALA A 333 -19.19 22.35 2.23
N ALA A 334 -18.00 22.59 1.68
CA ALA A 334 -17.43 23.93 1.59
C ALA A 334 -18.26 24.85 0.68
N SER A 335 -18.71 24.29 -0.45
CA SER A 335 -19.59 24.95 -1.40
C SER A 335 -20.52 23.95 -2.07
N ARG A 336 -21.64 24.44 -2.62
CA ARG A 336 -22.50 23.63 -3.49
C ARG A 336 -21.74 23.08 -4.70
N GLY A 337 -20.84 23.89 -5.27
CA GLY A 337 -20.02 23.52 -6.44
C GLY A 337 -18.96 22.45 -6.18
N SER A 338 -18.63 22.16 -4.92
CA SER A 338 -17.70 21.09 -4.51
C SER A 338 -18.40 19.87 -3.89
N ALA A 339 -19.73 19.91 -3.77
CA ALA A 339 -20.53 18.83 -3.20
C ALA A 339 -20.94 17.83 -4.29
N GLY A 340 -20.47 16.59 -4.18
CA GLY A 340 -20.88 15.50 -5.09
C GLY A 340 -22.30 15.02 -4.82
N PHE A 341 -22.86 14.25 -5.75
CA PHE A 341 -24.16 13.57 -5.63
C PHE A 341 -25.40 14.45 -5.43
N LEU A 342 -25.33 15.78 -5.53
CA LEU A 342 -26.51 16.64 -5.33
C LEU A 342 -27.68 16.29 -6.27
N ASP A 343 -27.38 16.09 -7.55
CA ASP A 343 -28.39 15.71 -8.55
C ASP A 343 -28.96 14.31 -8.24
N ASP A 344 -28.12 13.35 -7.87
CA ASP A 344 -28.55 12.01 -7.48
C ASP A 344 -29.46 12.06 -6.24
N LEU A 345 -29.01 12.73 -5.17
CA LEU A 345 -29.74 12.87 -3.90
C LEU A 345 -31.12 13.50 -4.09
N SER A 346 -31.24 14.47 -5.00
CA SER A 346 -32.53 15.12 -5.31
C SER A 346 -33.56 14.20 -5.98
N GLN A 347 -33.10 13.10 -6.60
CA GLN A 347 -33.94 12.15 -7.33
C GLN A 347 -34.27 10.89 -6.51
N MET A 348 -33.66 10.74 -5.33
CA MET A 348 -33.90 9.58 -4.47
C MET A 348 -35.32 9.60 -3.89
N PRO A 349 -35.97 8.44 -3.70
CA PRO A 349 -37.31 8.38 -3.09
C PRO A 349 -37.33 8.92 -1.65
N TRP A 350 -36.16 9.04 -1.01
CA TRP A 350 -35.95 9.60 0.32
C TRP A 350 -35.33 11.00 0.31
N HIS A 351 -35.34 11.71 -0.83
CA HIS A 351 -34.73 13.05 -0.97
C HIS A 351 -35.24 14.06 0.09
N ALA A 352 -36.50 13.95 0.52
CA ALA A 352 -37.09 14.81 1.55
C ALA A 352 -36.46 14.66 2.95
N LYS A 353 -35.62 13.63 3.16
CA LYS A 353 -34.87 13.39 4.40
C LYS A 353 -33.45 13.97 4.37
N VAL A 354 -33.08 14.67 3.30
CA VAL A 354 -31.73 15.22 3.09
C VAL A 354 -31.75 16.72 3.33
N PHE A 355 -30.84 17.20 4.18
CA PHE A 355 -30.67 18.60 4.54
C PHE A 355 -29.25 19.04 4.23
N TYR A 356 -29.11 20.08 3.41
CA TYR A 356 -27.82 20.57 2.93
C TYR A 356 -27.30 21.74 3.77
N HIS A 357 -25.99 21.78 3.97
CA HIS A 357 -25.30 22.79 4.78
C HIS A 357 -24.03 23.27 4.07
N PHE A 358 -24.13 24.37 3.30
CA PHE A 358 -23.01 24.92 2.54
C PHE A 358 -22.40 26.14 3.22
N LYS A 359 -21.09 26.09 3.48
CA LYS A 359 -20.37 27.14 4.21
C LYS A 359 -20.39 28.49 3.46
N ASP A 360 -20.21 28.47 2.14
CA ASP A 360 -20.18 29.68 1.30
C ASP A 360 -21.55 30.35 1.14
N GLU A 361 -22.64 29.59 1.29
CA GLU A 361 -24.02 30.11 1.33
C GLU A 361 -24.41 30.63 2.73
N GLY A 362 -23.49 30.63 3.70
CA GLY A 362 -23.75 31.04 5.09
C GLY A 362 -24.58 30.01 5.89
N GLN A 363 -24.83 28.83 5.33
CA GLN A 363 -25.64 27.76 5.93
C GLN A 363 -24.76 26.68 6.53
N ARG A 364 -23.88 27.05 7.46
CA ARG A 364 -23.07 26.06 8.17
C ARG A 364 -23.95 25.26 9.13
N ALA A 365 -23.76 23.94 9.16
CA ALA A 365 -24.47 23.06 10.08
C ALA A 365 -24.25 23.48 11.54
N ASP A 366 -25.32 23.86 12.22
CA ASP A 366 -25.34 24.11 13.66
C ASP A 366 -25.53 22.77 14.39
N LEU A 367 -24.43 22.04 14.60
CA LEU A 367 -24.47 20.67 15.12
C LEU A 367 -25.22 20.55 16.47
N PRO A 368 -25.03 21.44 17.46
CA PRO A 368 -25.82 21.43 18.69
C PRO A 368 -27.33 21.58 18.48
N ALA A 369 -27.77 22.31 17.45
CA ALA A 369 -29.19 22.48 17.14
C ALA A 369 -29.76 21.31 16.33
N LEU A 370 -28.94 20.66 15.51
CA LEU A 370 -29.35 19.49 14.71
C LEU A 370 -29.41 18.20 15.51
N LEU A 371 -28.63 18.09 16.59
CA LEU A 371 -28.63 16.93 17.48
C LEU A 371 -29.61 17.13 18.64
N PRO A 372 -30.64 16.26 18.77
CA PRO A 372 -31.54 16.32 19.91
C PRO A 372 -30.86 15.76 21.17
N ASP A 373 -31.49 15.99 22.33
CA ASP A 373 -31.17 15.21 23.54
C ASP A 373 -31.39 13.72 23.24
N TYR A 374 -30.53 12.83 23.77
CA TYR A 374 -30.46 11.42 23.37
C TYR A 374 -31.83 10.72 23.36
N PRO A 375 -32.36 10.39 22.17
CA PRO A 375 -33.53 9.52 22.06
C PRO A 375 -33.08 8.08 22.30
N LEU A 376 -33.79 7.35 23.16
CA LEU A 376 -33.43 5.97 23.49
C LEU A 376 -33.33 5.11 22.22
N GLY A 377 -32.18 4.44 22.05
CA GLY A 377 -31.90 3.57 20.90
C GLY A 377 -31.57 4.29 19.60
N ALA A 378 -31.38 5.61 19.61
CA ALA A 378 -30.94 6.35 18.43
C ALA A 378 -29.44 6.17 18.18
N HIS A 379 -29.02 6.27 16.92
CA HIS A 379 -27.60 6.17 16.51
C HIS A 379 -27.20 7.36 15.62
N VAL A 380 -25.97 7.83 15.79
CA VAL A 380 -25.32 8.86 14.95
C VAL A 380 -24.21 8.20 14.14
N TYR A 381 -24.19 8.47 12.84
CA TYR A 381 -23.12 8.08 11.92
C TYR A 381 -22.51 9.33 11.32
N THR A 382 -21.18 9.42 11.29
CA THR A 382 -20.49 10.56 10.68
C THR A 382 -19.30 10.13 9.85
N CYS A 383 -19.11 10.79 8.70
CA CYS A 383 -17.92 10.61 7.87
C CYS A 383 -17.56 11.92 7.19
N GLY A 384 -16.28 12.29 7.21
CA GLY A 384 -15.78 13.54 6.62
C GLY A 384 -14.40 13.93 7.13
N ALA A 385 -14.10 15.22 7.11
CA ALA A 385 -12.85 15.74 7.70
C ALA A 385 -12.85 15.51 9.22
N PRO A 386 -11.69 15.22 9.86
CA PRO A 386 -11.60 14.93 11.30
C PRO A 386 -12.35 15.95 12.17
N ARG A 387 -12.05 17.25 11.98
CA ARG A 387 -12.71 18.36 12.70
C ARG A 387 -14.24 18.37 12.57
N TYR A 388 -14.79 17.93 11.44
CA TYR A 388 -16.24 17.84 11.26
C TYR A 388 -16.82 16.70 12.11
N MET A 389 -16.20 15.52 12.02
CA MET A 389 -16.63 14.33 12.76
C MET A 389 -16.51 14.52 14.28
N ASP A 390 -15.40 15.11 14.73
CA ASP A 390 -15.20 15.42 16.15
C ASP A 390 -16.28 16.39 16.66
N GLY A 391 -16.61 17.43 15.89
CA GLY A 391 -17.69 18.35 16.25
C GLY A 391 -19.08 17.68 16.33
N VAL A 392 -19.36 16.67 15.49
CA VAL A 392 -20.61 15.89 15.57
C VAL A 392 -20.63 15.08 16.87
N PHE A 393 -19.52 14.43 17.21
CA PHE A 393 -19.41 13.62 18.43
C PHE A 393 -19.48 14.48 19.69
N GLU A 394 -18.75 15.60 19.74
CA GLU A 394 -18.79 16.55 20.85
C GLU A 394 -20.21 17.07 21.11
N ALA A 395 -20.93 17.46 20.04
CA ALA A 395 -22.31 17.93 20.16
C ALA A 395 -23.26 16.82 20.65
N ALA A 396 -23.07 15.57 20.21
CA ALA A 396 -23.88 14.44 20.66
C ALA A 396 -23.59 14.08 22.12
N LEU A 397 -22.32 14.02 22.52
CA LEU A 397 -21.92 13.75 23.91
C LEU A 397 -22.47 14.83 24.86
N ALA A 398 -22.42 16.10 24.48
CA ALA A 398 -23.02 17.20 25.23
C ALA A 398 -24.55 17.07 25.41
N LYS A 399 -25.19 16.26 24.56
CA LYS A 399 -26.63 15.95 24.55
C LYS A 399 -26.96 14.60 25.20
N GLY A 400 -26.00 13.99 25.89
CA GLY A 400 -26.19 12.76 26.65
C GLY A 400 -26.21 11.50 25.79
N TRP A 401 -25.72 11.56 24.55
CA TRP A 401 -25.62 10.37 23.71
C TRP A 401 -24.54 9.42 24.26
N PRO A 402 -24.84 8.11 24.40
CA PRO A 402 -23.85 7.13 24.80
C PRO A 402 -22.85 6.90 23.67
N GLN A 403 -21.59 6.59 24.01
CA GLN A 403 -20.52 6.42 23.02
C GLN A 403 -20.81 5.28 22.03
N GLU A 404 -21.54 4.27 22.48
CA GLU A 404 -21.96 3.11 21.69
C GLU A 404 -22.96 3.48 20.58
N ALA A 405 -23.62 4.63 20.69
CA ALA A 405 -24.49 5.18 19.67
C ALA A 405 -23.77 6.07 18.65
N LEU A 406 -22.45 6.31 18.81
CA LEU A 406 -21.67 7.23 17.97
C LEU A 406 -20.70 6.44 17.08
N HIS A 407 -20.92 6.51 15.77
CA HIS A 407 -20.18 5.75 14.76
C HIS A 407 -19.48 6.70 13.79
N ARG A 408 -18.20 6.47 13.47
CA ARG A 408 -17.46 7.26 12.49
C ARG A 408 -16.55 6.42 11.61
N GLU A 409 -16.36 6.86 10.37
CA GLU A 409 -15.41 6.28 9.41
C GLU A 409 -14.38 7.34 8.97
N TYR A 410 -13.11 6.95 8.95
CA TYR A 410 -12.01 7.79 8.50
C TYR A 410 -11.52 7.37 7.10
N PHE A 411 -11.41 8.33 6.19
CA PHE A 411 -10.83 8.11 4.86
C PHE A 411 -9.30 8.28 4.82
N ASN A 412 -8.78 9.13 5.70
CA ASN A 412 -7.37 9.39 5.86
C ASN A 412 -7.01 9.20 7.33
N VAL A 413 -5.75 8.86 7.60
CA VAL A 413 -5.24 8.69 8.96
C VAL A 413 -5.29 10.07 9.59
N PRO A 414 -6.00 10.26 10.70
CA PRO A 414 -5.93 11.51 11.45
C PRO A 414 -4.47 11.85 11.77
N GLU A 415 -4.14 13.15 11.79
CA GLU A 415 -2.88 13.56 12.41
C GLU A 415 -2.92 13.11 13.87
N ALA A 416 -2.10 12.13 14.18
CA ALA A 416 -1.96 11.61 15.52
C ALA A 416 -1.20 12.59 16.40
N ASP A 417 -1.50 12.57 17.70
CA ASP A 417 -0.56 13.08 18.69
C ASP A 417 0.81 12.42 18.47
N ALA A 418 1.90 13.11 18.82
CA ALA A 418 3.25 12.58 18.70
C ALA A 418 3.44 11.39 19.66
N TRP A 419 2.96 10.22 19.26
CA TRP A 419 3.05 8.99 20.04
C TRP A 419 4.51 8.63 20.23
N VAL A 420 4.87 8.30 21.46
CA VAL A 420 6.19 7.77 21.76
C VAL A 420 6.13 6.26 21.55
N ASN A 421 7.02 5.73 20.71
CA ASN A 421 7.13 4.29 20.54
C ASN A 421 8.09 3.72 21.58
N HIS A 422 7.62 2.72 22.32
CA HIS A 422 8.47 1.90 23.19
C HIS A 422 8.60 0.49 22.63
N ALA A 423 9.77 -0.12 22.85
CA ALA A 423 9.95 -1.54 22.58
C ALA A 423 9.04 -2.37 23.52
N PHE A 424 8.53 -3.49 23.02
CA PHE A 424 7.63 -4.36 23.78
C PHE A 424 7.79 -5.83 23.38
N THR A 425 7.24 -6.73 24.20
CA THR A 425 7.29 -8.17 23.99
C THR A 425 5.96 -8.66 23.40
N LEU A 426 6.00 -9.31 22.24
CA LEU A 426 4.83 -9.94 21.60
C LEU A 426 4.89 -11.46 21.77
N ARG A 427 3.90 -12.06 22.43
CA ARG A 427 3.80 -13.51 22.64
C ARG A 427 2.62 -14.08 21.87
N LEU A 428 2.83 -15.23 21.24
CA LEU A 428 1.78 -15.99 20.56
C LEU A 428 1.20 -17.02 21.52
N ALA A 429 -0.10 -16.95 21.82
CA ALA A 429 -0.73 -17.85 22.77
C ALA A 429 -0.71 -19.32 22.30
N GLN A 430 -0.85 -19.57 20.99
CA GLN A 430 -0.98 -20.94 20.48
C GLN A 430 0.37 -21.67 20.45
N THR A 431 1.45 -20.96 20.13
CA THR A 431 2.79 -21.56 19.96
C THR A 431 3.74 -21.28 21.12
N GLY A 432 3.41 -20.32 22.00
CA GLY A 432 4.29 -19.86 23.07
C GLY A 432 5.52 -19.07 22.58
N ARG A 433 5.66 -18.85 21.27
CA ARG A 433 6.76 -18.07 20.69
C ARG A 433 6.65 -16.62 21.13
N THR A 434 7.81 -16.03 21.40
CA THR A 434 7.93 -14.64 21.87
C THR A 434 8.85 -13.87 20.94
N PHE A 435 8.47 -12.62 20.66
CA PHE A 435 9.18 -11.71 19.78
C PHE A 435 9.39 -10.38 20.49
N GLU A 436 10.56 -9.77 20.30
CA GLU A 436 10.80 -8.39 20.69
C GLU A 436 10.39 -7.48 19.53
N VAL A 437 9.50 -6.53 19.80
CA VAL A 437 9.05 -5.53 18.83
C VAL A 437 9.74 -4.20 19.16
N PRO A 438 10.73 -3.77 18.36
CA PRO A 438 11.47 -2.54 18.65
C PRO A 438 10.59 -1.30 18.39
N ALA A 439 11.01 -0.15 18.94
CA ALA A 439 10.26 1.10 18.86
C ALA A 439 10.05 1.60 17.41
N ASP A 440 10.93 1.28 16.49
CA ASP A 440 10.91 1.73 15.11
C ASP A 440 10.09 0.81 14.17
N ARG A 441 9.45 -0.25 14.68
CA ARG A 441 8.76 -1.26 13.87
C ARG A 441 7.41 -1.67 14.44
N SER A 442 6.49 -2.10 13.57
CA SER A 442 5.18 -2.62 13.98
C SER A 442 5.24 -4.11 14.36
N ALA A 443 4.25 -4.61 15.12
CA ALA A 443 4.13 -6.03 15.40
C ALA A 443 3.92 -6.84 14.11
N THR A 444 3.16 -6.31 13.15
CA THR A 444 2.98 -6.98 11.85
C THR A 444 4.29 -7.16 11.09
N ASP A 445 5.21 -6.19 11.13
CA ASP A 445 6.50 -6.33 10.46
C ASP A 445 7.36 -7.42 11.12
N VAL A 446 7.33 -7.50 12.45
CA VAL A 446 8.11 -8.50 13.21
C VAL A 446 7.55 -9.91 13.00
N LEU A 447 6.23 -10.08 13.01
CA LEU A 447 5.59 -11.38 12.72
C LEU A 447 5.85 -11.84 11.29
N ALA A 448 5.75 -10.93 10.30
CA ALA A 448 6.02 -11.24 8.91
C ALA A 448 7.48 -11.70 8.70
N GLN A 449 8.44 -11.07 9.38
CA GLN A 449 9.84 -11.52 9.38
C GLN A 449 10.05 -12.89 10.01
N ALA A 450 9.27 -13.20 11.04
CA ALA A 450 9.29 -14.50 11.69
C ALA A 450 8.52 -15.60 10.91
N GLY A 451 8.05 -15.29 9.69
CA GLY A 451 7.31 -16.20 8.82
C GLY A 451 5.86 -16.46 9.27
N ILE A 452 5.32 -15.66 10.18
CA ILE A 452 3.96 -15.80 10.70
C ILE A 452 3.03 -14.93 9.85
N LYS A 453 2.06 -15.58 9.22
CA LYS A 453 1.10 -14.91 8.34
C LYS A 453 0.09 -14.12 9.15
N ILE A 454 0.13 -12.80 9.01
CA ILE A 454 -0.95 -11.88 9.37
C ILE A 454 -1.29 -11.08 8.12
N ASP A 455 -2.58 -11.03 7.79
CA ASP A 455 -3.03 -10.25 6.65
C ASP A 455 -2.83 -8.75 6.98
N THR A 456 -2.13 -8.04 6.09
CA THR A 456 -1.85 -6.61 6.22
C THR A 456 -2.20 -5.89 4.93
N LYS A 457 -2.58 -4.61 5.04
CA LYS A 457 -3.03 -3.82 3.88
C LYS A 457 -2.64 -2.35 3.96
N CYS A 458 -3.27 -1.56 4.84
CA CYS A 458 -2.94 -0.12 4.92
C CYS A 458 -1.68 0.17 5.74
N SER A 459 -1.35 -0.69 6.71
CA SER A 459 -0.32 -0.47 7.73
C SER A 459 -0.44 0.81 8.56
N ASP A 460 -1.57 1.51 8.46
CA ASP A 460 -1.82 2.81 9.10
C ASP A 460 -3.03 2.79 10.07
N GLY A 461 -3.55 1.62 10.43
CA GLY A 461 -4.65 1.50 11.39
C GLY A 461 -6.05 1.84 10.88
N LEU A 462 -6.24 1.97 9.57
CA LEU A 462 -7.52 2.35 8.93
C LEU A 462 -8.30 1.22 8.27
N CYS A 463 -7.65 0.11 7.96
CA CYS A 463 -8.28 -0.94 7.15
C CYS A 463 -8.76 -2.15 7.94
N GLY A 464 -8.46 -2.25 9.24
CA GLY A 464 -8.85 -3.39 10.09
C GLY A 464 -8.26 -4.77 9.72
N VAL A 465 -7.60 -4.94 8.57
CA VAL A 465 -7.16 -6.26 8.07
C VAL A 465 -6.23 -7.01 9.04
N CYS A 466 -5.36 -6.29 9.76
CA CYS A 466 -4.47 -6.91 10.75
C CYS A 466 -5.08 -6.99 12.17
N ALA A 467 -6.41 -6.89 12.28
CA ALA A 467 -7.12 -7.12 13.54
C ALA A 467 -6.89 -8.56 14.03
N THR A 468 -6.31 -8.68 15.21
CA THR A 468 -5.93 -9.96 15.78
C THR A 468 -6.56 -10.10 17.16
N PRO A 469 -7.24 -11.21 17.48
CA PRO A 469 -7.71 -11.44 18.84
C PRO A 469 -6.53 -11.50 19.83
N TYR A 470 -6.67 -10.90 21.01
CA TYR A 470 -5.62 -10.90 22.03
C TYR A 470 -6.17 -11.31 23.39
N ASP A 471 -5.28 -11.78 24.27
CA ASP A 471 -5.59 -12.13 25.65
C ASP A 471 -5.38 -10.92 26.55
N ALA A 472 -6.46 -10.22 26.89
CA ALA A 472 -6.44 -9.05 27.76
C ALA A 472 -5.98 -9.36 29.19
N SER A 473 -6.08 -10.61 29.65
CA SER A 473 -5.63 -11.02 30.98
C SER A 473 -4.13 -11.30 31.06
N ALA A 474 -3.52 -11.62 29.91
CA ALA A 474 -2.09 -11.91 29.79
C ALA A 474 -1.29 -10.78 29.12
N SER A 475 -1.95 -9.71 28.70
CA SER A 475 -1.35 -8.53 28.08
C SER A 475 -1.38 -7.34 29.04
N ASP A 476 -0.39 -6.47 28.93
CA ASP A 476 -0.41 -5.18 29.59
C ASP A 476 -1.40 -4.21 28.91
N GLU A 477 -1.69 -3.09 29.56
CA GLU A 477 -2.59 -2.06 29.02
C GLU A 477 -2.10 -1.59 27.63
N LEU A 478 -3.00 -1.61 26.65
CA LEU A 478 -2.68 -1.27 25.26
C LEU A 478 -3.03 0.19 24.95
N GLU A 479 -2.13 0.85 24.24
CA GLU A 479 -2.41 2.07 23.51
C GLU A 479 -2.91 1.70 22.09
N HIS A 480 -4.22 1.70 21.93
CA HIS A 480 -4.88 1.46 20.63
C HIS A 480 -4.72 2.69 19.73
N ARG A 481 -3.94 2.53 18.66
CA ARG A 481 -3.61 3.61 17.70
C ARG A 481 -4.33 3.44 16.36
N ASP A 482 -5.34 2.59 16.32
CA ASP A 482 -6.20 2.40 15.17
C ASP A 482 -7.46 3.26 15.25
N PHE A 483 -8.15 3.35 14.13
CA PHE A 483 -9.38 4.13 13.98
C PHE A 483 -10.56 3.27 13.51
N VAL A 484 -10.47 1.94 13.65
CA VAL A 484 -11.43 0.98 13.10
C VAL A 484 -12.09 0.10 14.14
N LEU A 485 -11.39 -0.23 15.24
CA LEU A 485 -11.97 -1.04 16.30
C LEU A 485 -12.83 -0.18 17.21
N GLY A 486 -14.08 -0.59 17.38
CA GLY A 486 -14.95 -0.05 18.42
C GLY A 486 -14.50 -0.44 19.83
N ARG A 487 -15.04 0.21 20.88
CA ARG A 487 -14.64 -0.03 22.28
C ARG A 487 -14.76 -1.51 22.69
N MET A 488 -15.89 -2.15 22.40
CA MET A 488 -16.09 -3.57 22.73
C MET A 488 -15.10 -4.47 21.98
N GLU A 489 -14.76 -4.14 20.73
CA GLU A 489 -13.75 -4.88 19.97
C GLU A 489 -12.36 -4.70 20.56
N ARG A 490 -12.01 -3.50 21.03
CA ARG A 490 -10.72 -3.24 21.70
C ARG A 490 -10.53 -4.03 22.99
N GLU A 491 -11.59 -4.55 23.59
CA GLU A 491 -11.48 -5.43 24.77
C GLU A 491 -10.90 -6.81 24.43
N HIS A 492 -10.94 -7.23 23.17
CA HIS A 492 -10.55 -8.59 22.76
C HIS A 492 -9.81 -8.67 21.41
N LYS A 493 -9.65 -7.55 20.68
CA LYS A 493 -8.89 -7.44 19.43
C LYS A 493 -7.92 -6.27 19.49
N VAL A 494 -6.82 -6.40 18.76
CA VAL A 494 -5.80 -5.37 18.56
C VAL A 494 -5.44 -5.24 17.09
N ILE A 495 -5.22 -4.02 16.59
CA ILE A 495 -4.67 -3.77 15.26
C ILE A 495 -3.15 -3.74 15.34
N LEU A 496 -2.50 -4.81 14.88
CA LEU A 496 -1.07 -5.05 15.08
C LEU A 496 -0.13 -4.12 14.29
N CYS A 497 -0.61 -3.44 13.25
CA CYS A 497 0.25 -2.57 12.44
C CYS A 497 0.58 -1.23 13.13
N CYS A 498 -0.21 -0.80 14.10
CA CYS A 498 -0.02 0.50 14.76
C CYS A 498 -0.12 0.46 16.29
N SER A 499 -0.91 -0.45 16.87
CA SER A 499 -1.15 -0.48 18.33
C SER A 499 0.01 -1.13 19.09
N ARG A 500 0.23 -0.70 20.33
CA ARG A 500 1.34 -1.15 21.20
C ARG A 500 0.89 -1.18 22.66
N PRO A 501 1.59 -1.87 23.57
CA PRO A 501 1.49 -1.60 25.00
C PRO A 501 1.83 -0.14 25.33
N LYS A 502 1.13 0.40 26.32
CA LYS A 502 1.25 1.81 26.74
C LYS A 502 2.58 2.10 27.43
N GLU A 503 3.07 1.14 28.21
CA GLU A 503 4.30 1.26 28.98
C GLU A 503 5.49 0.61 28.28
N ALA A 504 6.70 1.13 28.56
CA ALA A 504 7.92 0.60 27.99
C ALA A 504 8.24 -0.82 28.50
N GLY A 505 8.58 -1.72 27.58
CA GLY A 505 8.86 -3.13 27.92
C GLY A 505 7.61 -3.97 28.19
N GLY A 506 6.41 -3.41 27.96
CA GLY A 506 5.15 -4.13 28.16
C GLY A 506 5.02 -5.39 27.29
N GLN A 507 4.02 -6.22 27.59
CA GLN A 507 3.72 -7.46 26.91
C GLN A 507 2.37 -7.39 26.19
N LEU A 508 2.33 -7.89 24.96
CA LEU A 508 1.11 -8.15 24.20
C LEU A 508 1.03 -9.63 23.88
N VAL A 509 -0.07 -10.29 24.25
CA VAL A 509 -0.32 -11.72 23.98
C VAL A 509 -1.46 -11.85 22.98
N VAL A 510 -1.17 -12.37 21.79
CA VAL A 510 -2.15 -12.55 20.70
C VAL A 510 -2.53 -14.02 20.52
N ASN A 511 -3.78 -14.27 20.15
CA ASN A 511 -4.36 -15.60 20.02
C ASN A 511 -4.14 -16.21 18.62
N ILE A 512 -2.88 -16.25 18.19
CA ILE A 512 -2.41 -16.84 16.92
C ILE A 512 -1.28 -17.84 17.14
#